data_AF-A0A1G1NJN8-F1
#
_entry.id   AF-A0A1G1NJN8-F1
#
_cell.length_a   1.000
_cell.length_b   1.000
_cell.length_c   1.000
_cell.angle_alpha   90.00
_cell.angle_beta   90.00
_cell.angle_gamma   90.00
#
_symmetry.space_group_name_H-M   'P 1'
#
loop_
_entity.id
_entity.type
_entity.pdbx_description
1 polymer ?
#
loop_
_entity_poly.entity_id
_entity_poly.type
_entity_poly.pdbx_seq_one_letter_code
_entity_poly.pdbx_strand_id
1 'polypeptide(L)'
;MSWDKVRRFGTENRLYLVMLSFIVATEIFFATSPIPKKEEHLAEKKKSHRILTPEEVIGQENRIKELLSSNKPLAVTVTVSTFAGALALMAGLFFGISCIARKLNGHDIMAAYGSPPDVRWQFIDILRIIVTFYFFAYTFQWIEANILYLMKIKDIDGNLFGVLNATLTDIMGMAIVLYFTVIKFKSGLAGLGLTFKNIKRDMRIAIGGYLTIIPVLAIIMIVVFIGLKVSSYEPPETKAFEILYKAKGPKILFVLTALVTIIGPIAEELFFRGFAYPVFRKRIGVRNAILLISAVFAMLHMNIVSFFPILALGVLLAYLYEKTGSIIPSITVHIIHNSAVIFFVYLYKMIALPK
;
A
#
# COMPACT_ATOMS: atom_id res chain seq x y z
N MET A 1 -27.36 34.38 -5.02
CA MET A 1 -27.31 32.90 -5.12
C MET A 1 -28.75 32.41 -5.14
N SER A 2 -29.21 31.65 -6.16
CA SER A 2 -30.63 31.27 -6.24
C SER A 2 -31.01 30.30 -5.11
N TRP A 3 -32.25 30.39 -4.62
CA TRP A 3 -32.79 29.54 -3.55
C TRP A 3 -32.71 28.03 -3.89
N ASP A 4 -32.81 27.66 -5.17
CA ASP A 4 -32.63 26.28 -5.61
C ASP A 4 -31.20 25.74 -5.45
N LYS A 5 -30.18 26.60 -5.60
CA LYS A 5 -28.78 26.22 -5.31
C LYS A 5 -28.57 25.99 -3.82
N VAL A 6 -29.18 26.81 -2.96
CA VAL A 6 -29.13 26.64 -1.49
C VAL A 6 -29.83 25.34 -1.08
N ARG A 7 -31.00 25.04 -1.66
CA ARG A 7 -31.79 23.85 -1.33
C ARG A 7 -31.11 22.55 -1.79
N ARG A 8 -30.56 22.51 -3.02
CA ARG A 8 -29.78 21.36 -3.52
C ARG A 8 -28.48 21.13 -2.75
N PHE A 9 -27.80 22.22 -2.36
CA PHE A 9 -26.62 22.13 -1.49
C PHE A 9 -26.99 21.55 -0.12
N GLY A 10 -28.16 21.91 0.41
CA GLY A 10 -28.69 21.34 1.64
C GLY A 10 -29.01 19.84 1.55
N THR A 11 -29.64 19.37 0.46
CA THR A 11 -30.04 17.96 0.33
C THR A 11 -28.89 17.00 0.04
N GLU A 12 -27.95 17.36 -0.83
CA GLU A 12 -26.78 16.48 -1.09
C GLU A 12 -25.90 16.32 0.15
N ASN A 13 -25.70 17.39 0.92
CA ASN A 13 -24.88 17.33 2.14
C ASN A 13 -25.59 16.62 3.30
N ARG A 14 -26.93 16.61 3.32
CA ARG A 14 -27.71 15.86 4.34
C ARG A 14 -27.39 14.37 4.30
N LEU A 15 -27.26 13.76 3.12
CA LEU A 15 -26.93 12.33 3.01
C LEU A 15 -25.57 12.02 3.66
N TYR A 16 -24.54 12.83 3.36
CA TYR A 16 -23.22 12.64 3.96
C TYR A 16 -23.20 12.90 5.46
N LEU A 17 -24.02 13.83 5.96
CA LEU A 17 -24.20 14.03 7.40
C LEU A 17 -24.86 12.82 8.06
N VAL A 18 -25.87 12.21 7.44
CA VAL A 18 -26.48 10.97 7.96
C VAL A 18 -25.45 9.82 7.98
N MET A 19 -24.68 9.65 6.90
CA MET A 19 -23.60 8.65 6.85
C MET A 19 -22.55 8.89 7.94
N LEU A 20 -22.14 10.15 8.14
CA LEU A 20 -21.17 10.51 9.18
C LEU A 20 -21.72 10.26 10.58
N SER A 21 -22.99 10.62 10.85
CA SER A 21 -23.65 10.34 12.12
C SER A 21 -23.72 8.83 12.39
N PHE A 22 -24.00 8.01 11.36
CA PHE A 22 -23.95 6.56 11.47
C PHE A 22 -22.55 6.06 11.86
N ILE A 23 -21.51 6.51 11.16
CA ILE A 23 -20.11 6.14 11.45
C ILE A 23 -19.74 6.50 12.90
N VAL A 24 -20.03 7.73 13.33
CA VAL A 24 -19.73 8.19 14.70
C VAL A 24 -20.49 7.37 15.73
N ALA A 25 -21.77 7.07 15.50
CA ALA A 25 -22.56 6.23 16.39
C ALA A 25 -22.00 4.80 16.49
N THR A 26 -21.57 4.21 15.37
CA THR A 26 -20.93 2.90 15.32
C THR A 26 -19.61 2.88 16.10
N GLU A 27 -18.76 3.90 15.94
CA GLU A 27 -17.50 4.02 16.68
C GLU A 27 -17.74 4.19 18.19
N ILE A 28 -18.70 5.04 18.59
CA ILE A 28 -19.08 5.18 20.01
C ILE A 28 -19.60 3.86 20.57
N PHE A 29 -20.43 3.14 19.82
CA PHE A 29 -20.92 1.82 20.23
C PHE A 29 -19.77 0.84 20.46
N PHE A 30 -18.80 0.75 19.54
CA PHE A 30 -17.64 -0.14 19.73
C PHE A 30 -16.73 0.32 20.88
N ALA A 31 -16.54 1.63 21.06
CA ALA A 31 -15.73 2.17 22.15
C ALA A 31 -16.36 1.96 23.54
N THR A 32 -17.70 1.84 23.61
CA THR A 32 -18.45 1.68 24.87
C THR A 32 -18.92 0.24 25.13
N SER A 33 -18.90 -0.62 24.11
CA SER A 33 -19.25 -2.03 24.25
C SER A 33 -18.22 -2.75 25.11
N PRO A 34 -18.63 -3.59 26.08
CA PRO A 34 -17.71 -4.38 26.87
C PRO A 34 -16.93 -5.30 25.94
N ILE A 35 -15.63 -5.03 25.79
CA ILE A 35 -14.72 -5.90 25.04
C ILE A 35 -14.76 -7.25 25.77
N PRO A 36 -15.17 -8.37 25.13
CA PRO A 36 -15.06 -9.66 25.76
C PRO A 36 -13.61 -9.83 26.18
N LYS A 37 -13.38 -10.10 27.48
CA LYS A 37 -12.03 -10.30 28.03
C LYS A 37 -11.32 -11.29 27.10
N LYS A 38 -10.38 -10.79 26.30
CA LYS A 38 -9.47 -11.67 25.58
C LYS A 38 -8.77 -12.45 26.67
N GLU A 39 -9.02 -13.75 26.74
CA GLU A 39 -8.22 -14.64 27.59
C GLU A 39 -6.76 -14.28 27.38
N GLU A 40 -6.06 -14.20 28.50
CA GLU A 40 -4.77 -13.57 28.71
C GLU A 40 -3.64 -14.40 28.07
N HIS A 41 -3.75 -14.80 26.80
CA HIS A 41 -2.67 -15.41 26.02
C HIS A 41 -1.53 -14.43 25.69
N LEU A 42 -1.58 -13.20 26.23
CA LEU A 42 -0.48 -12.24 26.17
C LEU A 42 0.62 -12.51 27.20
N ALA A 43 0.37 -13.33 28.24
CA ALA A 43 1.38 -13.63 29.26
C ALA A 43 2.48 -14.61 28.78
N GLU A 44 2.19 -15.50 27.83
CA GLU A 44 3.18 -16.47 27.33
C GLU A 44 3.99 -16.00 26.11
N LYS A 45 3.54 -14.96 25.39
CA LYS A 45 4.26 -14.44 24.22
C LYS A 45 5.42 -13.50 24.57
N LYS A 46 5.75 -13.39 25.86
CA LYS A 46 6.97 -12.74 26.38
C LYS A 46 8.20 -13.67 26.37
N LYS A 47 8.20 -14.74 25.57
CA LYS A 47 9.46 -15.43 25.19
C LYS A 47 10.24 -14.57 24.20
N SER A 48 10.96 -13.62 24.79
CA SER A 48 12.21 -12.98 24.36
C SER A 48 12.59 -13.13 22.88
N HIS A 49 12.40 -12.09 22.09
CA HIS A 49 13.25 -11.86 20.92
C HIS A 49 14.53 -11.16 21.40
N ARG A 50 15.28 -11.84 22.27
CA ARG A 50 16.60 -11.37 22.73
C ARG A 50 17.53 -11.27 21.52
N ILE A 51 18.40 -10.26 21.50
CA ILE A 51 19.54 -10.21 20.56
C ILE A 51 20.28 -11.54 20.67
N LEU A 52 20.33 -12.28 19.56
CA LEU A 52 20.98 -13.59 19.49
C LEU A 52 22.44 -13.45 19.96
N THR A 53 22.85 -14.38 20.82
CA THR A 53 24.26 -14.54 21.18
C THR A 53 25.08 -14.92 19.94
N PRO A 54 26.39 -14.64 19.90
CA PRO A 54 27.25 -15.04 18.79
C PRO A 54 27.12 -16.53 18.43
N GLU A 55 26.95 -17.40 19.43
CA GLU A 55 26.75 -18.84 19.27
C GLU A 55 25.43 -19.17 18.56
N GLU A 56 24.34 -18.51 18.93
CA GLU A 56 23.03 -18.67 18.27
C GLU A 56 23.06 -18.16 16.83
N VAL A 57 23.79 -17.07 16.55
CA VAL A 57 24.00 -16.55 15.19
C VAL A 57 24.75 -17.58 14.33
N ILE A 58 25.85 -18.14 14.85
CA ILE A 58 26.62 -19.19 14.16
C ILE A 58 25.75 -20.44 13.95
N GLY A 59 24.96 -20.83 14.94
CA GLY A 59 24.01 -21.95 14.83
C GLY A 59 22.97 -21.74 13.72
N GLN A 60 22.40 -20.54 13.63
CA GLN A 60 21.49 -20.19 12.53
C GLN A 60 22.19 -20.21 11.17
N GLU A 61 23.41 -19.67 11.08
CA GLU A 61 24.19 -19.66 9.83
C GLU A 61 24.46 -21.09 9.34
N ASN A 62 24.87 -21.99 10.23
CA ASN A 62 25.11 -23.39 9.91
C ASN A 62 23.83 -24.10 9.44
N ARG A 63 22.70 -23.85 10.11
CA ARG A 63 21.39 -24.39 9.69
C ARG A 63 20.99 -23.91 8.30
N ILE A 64 21.20 -22.63 7.99
CA ILE A 64 20.91 -22.09 6.65
C ILE A 64 21.81 -22.75 5.61
N LYS A 65 23.12 -22.89 5.88
CA LYS A 65 24.06 -23.58 4.97
C LYS A 65 23.62 -25.02 4.70
N GLU A 66 23.23 -25.76 5.73
CA GLU A 66 22.73 -27.12 5.61
C GLU A 66 21.43 -27.18 4.78
N LEU A 67 20.47 -26.29 5.05
CA LEU A 67 19.22 -26.18 4.30
C LEU A 67 19.47 -25.89 2.81
N LEU A 68 20.36 -24.96 2.48
CA LEU A 68 20.68 -24.62 1.10
C LEU A 68 21.45 -25.76 0.40
N SER A 69 22.32 -26.47 1.12
CA SER A 69 23.04 -27.63 0.57
C SER A 69 22.10 -28.80 0.24
N SER A 70 21.06 -29.00 1.05
CA SER A 70 20.08 -30.09 0.90
C SER A 70 18.93 -29.74 -0.06
N ASN A 71 18.65 -28.46 -0.30
CA ASN A 71 17.57 -27.99 -1.17
C ASN A 71 18.11 -27.15 -2.35
N LYS A 72 18.56 -27.84 -3.40
CA LYS A 72 19.12 -27.19 -4.61
C LYS A 72 18.21 -26.12 -5.22
N PRO A 73 16.89 -26.33 -5.42
CA PRO A 73 16.00 -25.29 -5.93
C PRO A 73 16.01 -24.02 -5.07
N LEU A 74 15.93 -24.15 -3.75
CA LEU A 74 15.97 -23.01 -2.83
C LEU A 74 17.32 -22.28 -2.90
N ALA A 75 18.43 -23.01 -2.94
CA ALA A 75 19.77 -22.40 -3.10
C ALA A 75 19.90 -21.60 -4.39
N VAL A 76 19.39 -22.13 -5.51
CA VAL A 76 19.35 -21.41 -6.79
C VAL A 76 18.48 -20.16 -6.66
N THR A 77 17.29 -20.25 -6.06
CA THR A 77 16.41 -19.09 -5.86
C THR A 77 17.07 -18.00 -5.03
N VAL A 78 17.70 -18.34 -3.89
CA VAL A 78 18.42 -17.38 -3.03
C VAL A 78 19.57 -16.73 -3.80
N THR A 79 20.37 -17.52 -4.52
CA THR A 79 21.53 -17.04 -5.28
C THR A 79 21.10 -16.07 -6.37
N VAL A 80 20.18 -16.49 -7.23
CA VAL A 80 19.67 -15.66 -8.34
C VAL A 80 19.05 -14.38 -7.83
N SER A 81 18.27 -14.44 -6.74
CA SER A 81 17.60 -13.27 -6.16
C SER A 81 18.59 -12.29 -5.55
N THR A 82 19.66 -12.78 -4.93
CA THR A 82 20.76 -11.94 -4.40
C THR A 82 21.50 -11.23 -5.53
N PHE A 83 21.87 -11.96 -6.59
CA PHE A 83 22.51 -11.37 -7.77
C PHE A 83 21.60 -10.36 -8.47
N ALA A 84 20.31 -10.67 -8.63
CA ALA A 84 19.34 -9.76 -9.23
C ALA A 84 19.17 -8.47 -8.40
N GLY A 85 19.11 -8.58 -7.07
CA GLY A 85 19.06 -7.44 -6.16
C GLY A 85 20.32 -6.55 -6.26
N ALA A 86 21.50 -7.17 -6.27
CA ALA A 86 22.77 -6.45 -6.44
C ALA A 86 22.85 -5.74 -7.80
N LEU A 87 22.43 -6.41 -8.88
CA LEU A 87 22.38 -5.82 -10.21
C LEU A 87 21.39 -4.65 -10.27
N ALA A 88 20.21 -4.78 -9.66
CA ALA A 88 19.23 -3.69 -9.60
C ALA A 88 19.76 -2.48 -8.83
N LEU A 89 20.50 -2.69 -7.74
CA LEU A 89 21.17 -1.62 -7.00
C LEU A 89 22.23 -0.91 -7.85
N MET A 90 23.11 -1.68 -8.52
CA MET A 90 24.16 -1.11 -9.38
C MET A 90 23.56 -0.35 -10.57
N ALA A 91 22.56 -0.95 -11.24
CA ALA A 91 21.84 -0.32 -12.34
C ALA A 91 21.12 0.95 -11.87
N GLY A 92 20.50 0.91 -10.68
CA GLY A 92 19.83 2.05 -10.08
C GLY A 92 20.77 3.20 -9.76
N LEU A 93 21.95 2.90 -9.20
CA LEU A 93 23.00 3.89 -8.94
C LEU A 93 23.51 4.50 -10.24
N PHE A 94 23.89 3.67 -11.21
CA PHE A 94 24.38 4.12 -12.50
C PHE A 94 23.35 4.99 -13.23
N PHE A 95 22.10 4.52 -13.29
CA PHE A 95 21.02 5.22 -13.96
C PHE A 95 20.68 6.53 -13.23
N GLY A 96 20.59 6.52 -11.90
CA GLY A 96 20.35 7.71 -11.08
C GLY A 96 21.43 8.79 -11.26
N ILE A 97 22.72 8.40 -11.19
CA ILE A 97 23.85 9.31 -11.43
C ILE A 97 23.77 9.87 -12.86
N SER A 98 23.49 9.02 -13.85
CA SER A 98 23.35 9.44 -15.25
C SER A 98 22.21 10.46 -15.44
N CYS A 99 21.08 10.27 -14.77
CA CYS A 99 19.95 11.20 -14.81
C CYS A 99 20.31 12.55 -14.20
N ILE A 100 20.98 12.54 -13.04
CA ILE A 100 21.45 13.77 -12.36
C ILE A 100 22.47 14.51 -13.22
N ALA A 101 23.47 13.81 -13.75
CA ALA A 101 24.50 14.40 -14.61
C ALA A 101 23.89 15.03 -15.87
N ARG A 102 22.95 14.36 -16.53
CA ARG A 102 22.23 14.91 -17.69
C ARG A 102 21.44 16.16 -17.32
N LYS A 103 20.74 16.16 -16.18
CA LYS A 103 19.98 17.31 -15.70
C LYS A 103 20.89 18.52 -15.41
N LEU A 104 22.05 18.29 -14.78
CA LEU A 104 23.05 19.34 -14.53
C LEU A 104 23.60 19.93 -15.84
N ASN A 105 23.69 19.12 -16.89
CA ASN A 105 24.08 19.55 -18.24
C ASN A 105 22.90 20.13 -19.06
N GLY A 106 21.77 20.48 -18.42
CA GLY A 106 20.61 21.09 -19.09
C GLY A 106 19.66 20.11 -19.80
N HIS A 107 19.93 18.81 -19.76
CA HIS A 107 19.09 17.77 -20.36
C HIS A 107 18.22 17.10 -19.30
N ASP A 108 17.10 17.72 -18.92
CA ASP A 108 16.14 17.10 -18.01
C ASP A 108 15.33 16.01 -18.75
N ILE A 109 15.72 14.75 -18.56
CA ILE A 109 15.00 13.60 -19.11
C ILE A 109 13.59 13.45 -18.52
N MET A 110 13.31 14.07 -17.38
CA MET A 110 11.98 14.12 -16.75
C MET A 110 11.34 15.51 -16.92
N ALA A 111 11.76 16.28 -17.93
CA ALA A 111 10.96 17.38 -18.44
C ALA A 111 9.54 16.85 -18.70
N ALA A 112 8.52 17.61 -18.29
CA ALA A 112 7.16 17.12 -18.20
C ALA A 112 6.71 16.45 -19.53
N TYR A 113 6.46 15.14 -19.49
CA TYR A 113 5.94 14.37 -20.63
C TYR A 113 4.44 14.58 -20.84
N GLY A 114 3.79 15.16 -19.83
CA GLY A 114 2.39 15.53 -19.77
C GLY A 114 2.14 16.30 -18.47
N SER A 115 0.88 16.51 -18.13
CA SER A 115 0.46 17.01 -16.82
C SER A 115 -0.80 16.28 -16.39
N PRO A 116 -1.03 16.11 -15.08
CA PRO A 116 -2.27 15.56 -14.57
C PRO A 116 -3.48 16.28 -15.17
N PRO A 117 -4.57 15.55 -15.47
CA PRO A 117 -5.80 16.15 -15.98
C PRO A 117 -6.31 17.25 -15.06
N ASP A 118 -6.95 18.26 -15.65
CA ASP A 118 -7.66 19.26 -14.86
C ASP A 118 -8.95 18.66 -14.29
N VAL A 119 -9.00 18.47 -12.98
CA VAL A 119 -10.12 17.78 -12.33
C VAL A 119 -11.28 18.72 -11.99
N ARG A 120 -12.51 18.20 -12.10
CA ARG A 120 -13.76 18.95 -11.81
C ARG A 120 -14.17 18.90 -10.33
N TRP A 121 -13.66 17.93 -9.58
CA TRP A 121 -14.00 17.74 -8.17
C TRP A 121 -13.12 18.58 -7.24
N GLN A 122 -13.61 18.75 -6.01
CA GLN A 122 -12.99 19.60 -4.99
C GLN A 122 -12.59 18.79 -3.76
N PHE A 123 -11.94 19.46 -2.80
CA PHE A 123 -11.54 18.84 -1.54
C PHE A 123 -12.70 18.21 -0.76
N ILE A 124 -13.88 18.82 -0.79
CA ILE A 124 -15.07 18.26 -0.14
C ILE A 124 -15.45 16.90 -0.74
N ASP A 125 -15.14 16.63 -2.00
CA ASP A 125 -15.44 15.35 -2.65
C ASP A 125 -14.49 14.24 -2.20
N ILE A 126 -13.26 14.58 -1.79
CA ILE A 126 -12.37 13.62 -1.11
C ILE A 126 -13.01 13.19 0.20
N LEU A 127 -13.49 14.14 1.00
CA LEU A 127 -14.18 13.84 2.27
C LEU A 127 -15.44 13.02 2.04
N ARG A 128 -16.20 13.32 0.99
CA ARG A 128 -17.39 12.55 0.61
C ARG A 128 -17.05 11.10 0.25
N ILE A 129 -15.99 10.86 -0.51
CA ILE A 129 -15.52 9.49 -0.80
C ILE A 129 -15.14 8.77 0.49
N ILE A 130 -14.39 9.42 1.38
CA ILE A 130 -13.98 8.83 2.67
C ILE A 130 -15.20 8.45 3.50
N VAL A 131 -16.16 9.37 3.67
CA VAL A 131 -17.40 9.11 4.43
C VAL A 131 -18.21 7.99 3.79
N THR A 132 -18.36 7.99 2.46
CA THR A 132 -19.08 6.93 1.75
C THR A 132 -18.38 5.58 1.90
N PHE A 133 -17.05 5.54 1.82
CA PHE A 133 -16.25 4.33 1.99
C PHE A 133 -16.44 3.73 3.39
N TYR A 134 -16.27 4.52 4.45
CA TYR A 134 -16.45 4.03 5.82
C TYR A 134 -17.89 3.60 6.11
N PHE A 135 -18.89 4.36 5.61
CA PHE A 135 -20.29 3.99 5.77
C PHE A 135 -20.59 2.61 5.20
N PHE A 136 -20.18 2.35 3.95
CA PHE A 136 -20.41 1.06 3.32
C PHE A 136 -19.53 -0.04 3.93
N ALA A 137 -18.29 0.26 4.34
CA ALA A 137 -17.44 -0.71 5.02
C ALA A 137 -18.08 -1.23 6.32
N TYR A 138 -18.57 -0.34 7.20
CA TYR A 138 -19.25 -0.75 8.44
C TYR A 138 -20.57 -1.45 8.16
N THR A 139 -21.36 -0.95 7.20
CA THR A 139 -22.63 -1.58 6.82
C THR A 139 -22.38 -3.00 6.31
N PHE A 140 -21.36 -3.19 5.46
CA PHE A 140 -21.00 -4.48 4.92
C PHE A 140 -20.55 -5.45 6.01
N GLN A 141 -19.64 -5.03 6.89
CA GLN A 141 -19.19 -5.85 8.03
C GLN A 141 -20.35 -6.25 8.95
N TRP A 142 -21.29 -5.33 9.19
CA TRP A 142 -22.47 -5.62 10.00
C TRP A 142 -23.39 -6.65 9.31
N ILE A 143 -23.66 -6.49 8.02
CA ILE A 143 -24.46 -7.45 7.24
C ILE A 143 -23.79 -8.83 7.26
N GLU A 144 -22.49 -8.89 7.00
CA GLU A 144 -21.72 -10.13 6.98
C GLU A 144 -21.79 -10.83 8.34
N ALA A 145 -21.55 -10.12 9.45
CA ALA A 145 -21.65 -10.68 10.79
C ALA A 145 -23.03 -11.27 11.08
N ASN A 146 -24.11 -10.60 10.66
CA ASN A 146 -25.48 -11.10 10.83
C ASN A 146 -25.78 -12.32 9.96
N ILE A 147 -25.29 -12.35 8.72
CA ILE A 147 -25.43 -13.52 7.84
C ILE A 147 -24.72 -14.73 8.46
N LEU A 148 -23.48 -14.58 8.92
CA LEU A 148 -22.74 -15.67 9.57
C LEU A 148 -23.46 -16.19 10.81
N TYR A 149 -24.00 -15.27 11.62
CA TYR A 149 -24.81 -15.61 12.79
C TYR A 149 -26.07 -16.40 12.41
N LEU A 150 -26.84 -15.92 11.43
CA LEU A 150 -28.07 -16.57 10.95
C LEU A 150 -27.80 -17.94 10.32
N MET A 151 -26.71 -18.07 9.56
CA MET A 151 -26.28 -19.33 8.96
C MET A 151 -25.60 -20.28 9.95
N LYS A 152 -25.42 -19.86 11.22
CA LYS A 152 -24.72 -20.61 12.28
C LYS A 152 -23.32 -21.06 11.87
N ILE A 153 -22.66 -20.29 10.99
CA ILE A 153 -21.29 -20.56 10.57
C ILE A 153 -20.36 -20.02 11.66
N LYS A 154 -19.81 -20.91 12.48
CA LYS A 154 -18.91 -20.53 13.59
C LYS A 154 -17.43 -20.55 13.22
N ASP A 155 -17.04 -21.39 12.26
CA ASP A 155 -15.64 -21.67 11.94
C ASP A 155 -15.32 -21.36 10.48
N ILE A 156 -15.21 -20.06 10.16
CA ILE A 156 -14.48 -19.65 8.95
C ILE A 156 -13.01 -19.53 9.35
N ASP A 157 -12.10 -20.06 8.51
CA ASP A 157 -10.68 -19.76 8.65
C ASP A 157 -10.49 -18.24 8.71
N GLY A 158 -10.13 -17.73 9.90
CA GLY A 158 -10.04 -16.30 10.15
C GLY A 158 -9.07 -15.58 9.21
N ASN A 159 -8.08 -16.30 8.67
CA ASN A 159 -7.20 -15.76 7.65
C ASN A 159 -7.98 -15.53 6.35
N LEU A 160 -8.64 -16.57 5.81
CA LEU A 160 -9.43 -16.48 4.57
C LEU A 160 -10.52 -15.41 4.67
N PHE A 161 -11.22 -15.36 5.81
CA PHE A 161 -12.23 -14.34 6.09
C PHE A 161 -11.64 -12.92 6.01
N GLY A 162 -10.51 -12.69 6.67
CA GLY A 162 -9.81 -11.42 6.62
C GLY A 162 -9.37 -11.03 5.20
N VAL A 163 -8.89 -11.99 4.41
CA VAL A 163 -8.47 -11.76 3.01
C VAL A 163 -9.64 -11.34 2.14
N LEU A 164 -10.75 -12.06 2.22
CA LEU A 164 -11.96 -11.78 1.45
C LEU A 164 -12.51 -10.40 1.80
N ASN A 165 -12.55 -10.08 3.09
CA ASN A 165 -12.98 -8.77 3.57
C ASN A 165 -12.11 -7.63 3.06
N ALA A 166 -10.79 -7.76 3.15
CA ALA A 166 -9.86 -6.77 2.62
C ALA A 166 -10.04 -6.61 1.10
N THR A 167 -10.17 -7.71 0.37
CA THR A 167 -10.38 -7.69 -1.09
C THR A 167 -11.68 -6.97 -1.47
N LEU A 168 -12.79 -7.28 -0.78
CA LEU A 168 -14.07 -6.63 -1.02
C LEU A 168 -14.03 -5.14 -0.68
N THR A 169 -13.31 -4.78 0.38
CA THR A 169 -13.11 -3.39 0.79
C THR A 169 -12.36 -2.60 -0.29
N ASP A 170 -11.29 -3.15 -0.87
CA ASP A 170 -10.55 -2.50 -1.97
C ASP A 170 -11.39 -2.35 -3.23
N ILE A 171 -12.14 -3.40 -3.61
CA ILE A 171 -13.05 -3.37 -4.77
C ILE A 171 -14.14 -2.31 -4.57
N MET A 172 -14.71 -2.23 -3.37
CA MET A 172 -15.68 -1.21 -3.01
C MET A 172 -15.07 0.20 -3.08
N GLY A 173 -13.86 0.40 -2.54
CA GLY A 173 -13.14 1.67 -2.64
C GLY A 173 -12.93 2.11 -4.08
N MET A 174 -12.49 1.20 -4.95
CA MET A 174 -12.39 1.44 -6.39
C MET A 174 -13.74 1.82 -7.00
N ALA A 175 -14.80 1.07 -6.70
CA ALA A 175 -16.13 1.33 -7.23
C ALA A 175 -16.64 2.72 -6.85
N ILE A 176 -16.39 3.17 -5.61
CA ILE A 176 -16.75 4.51 -5.15
C ILE A 176 -15.97 5.59 -5.92
N VAL A 177 -14.64 5.44 -6.05
CA VAL A 177 -13.82 6.39 -6.82
C VAL A 177 -14.26 6.47 -8.28
N LEU A 178 -14.53 5.32 -8.89
CA LEU A 178 -15.01 5.24 -10.28
C LEU A 178 -16.41 5.82 -10.44
N TYR A 179 -17.32 5.59 -9.49
CA TYR A 179 -18.64 6.21 -9.48
C TYR A 179 -18.55 7.74 -9.46
N PHE A 180 -17.74 8.31 -8.54
CA PHE A 180 -17.56 9.75 -8.48
C PHE A 180 -16.97 10.30 -9.78
N THR A 181 -15.94 9.64 -10.31
CA THR A 181 -15.22 10.12 -11.49
C THR A 181 -16.06 10.01 -12.78
N VAL A 182 -16.60 8.83 -13.05
CA VAL A 182 -17.24 8.49 -14.33
C VAL A 182 -18.70 8.93 -14.34
N ILE A 183 -19.44 8.68 -13.26
CA ILE A 183 -20.88 8.93 -13.21
C ILE A 183 -21.17 10.34 -12.70
N LYS A 184 -20.67 10.69 -11.50
CA LYS A 184 -20.99 11.98 -10.86
C LYS A 184 -20.35 13.17 -11.59
N PHE A 185 -19.06 13.09 -11.91
CA PHE A 185 -18.33 14.19 -12.56
C PHE A 185 -18.24 14.08 -14.08
N LYS A 186 -18.67 12.96 -14.66
CA LYS A 186 -18.65 12.71 -16.12
C LYS A 186 -17.27 12.99 -16.74
N SER A 187 -16.21 12.70 -15.99
CA SER A 187 -14.82 12.96 -16.43
C SER A 187 -14.20 11.78 -17.17
N GLY A 188 -14.88 10.62 -17.14
CA GLY A 188 -14.36 9.36 -17.66
C GLY A 188 -13.10 8.89 -16.91
N LEU A 189 -12.52 7.77 -17.34
CA LEU A 189 -11.30 7.22 -16.74
C LEU A 189 -10.07 8.14 -16.95
N ALA A 190 -10.07 8.89 -18.05
CA ALA A 190 -9.03 9.87 -18.34
C ALA A 190 -8.96 10.99 -17.29
N GLY A 191 -10.05 11.28 -16.58
CA GLY A 191 -10.04 12.24 -15.47
C GLY A 191 -9.12 11.84 -14.31
N LEU A 192 -8.92 10.54 -14.09
CA LEU A 192 -7.95 10.01 -13.12
C LEU A 192 -6.54 9.93 -13.69
N GLY A 193 -6.34 10.21 -14.98
CA GLY A 193 -5.11 9.87 -15.70
C GLY A 193 -5.00 8.38 -16.02
N LEU A 194 -6.10 7.61 -15.95
CA LEU A 194 -6.09 6.22 -16.40
C LEU A 194 -6.21 6.18 -17.93
N THR A 195 -5.06 6.15 -18.61
CA THR A 195 -4.96 6.12 -20.07
C THR A 195 -3.90 5.15 -20.55
N PHE A 196 -4.21 4.39 -21.61
CA PHE A 196 -3.30 3.40 -22.20
C PHE A 196 -2.63 3.90 -23.49
N LYS A 197 -2.87 5.16 -23.90
CA LYS A 197 -2.35 5.71 -25.16
C LYS A 197 -0.83 5.61 -25.28
N ASN A 198 -0.11 5.82 -24.18
CA ASN A 198 1.36 5.87 -24.14
C ASN A 198 1.98 4.73 -23.33
N ILE A 199 1.33 3.56 -23.27
CA ILE A 199 1.70 2.45 -22.38
C ILE A 199 3.19 2.09 -22.44
N LYS A 200 3.80 2.02 -23.62
CA LYS A 200 5.24 1.70 -23.78
C LYS A 200 6.14 2.75 -23.14
N ARG A 201 5.79 4.03 -23.23
CA ARG A 201 6.52 5.12 -22.58
C ARG A 201 6.33 5.04 -21.07
N ASP A 202 5.08 4.87 -20.64
CA ASP A 202 4.71 4.84 -19.23
C ASP A 202 5.40 3.65 -18.50
N MET A 203 5.49 2.48 -19.13
CA MET A 203 6.27 1.33 -18.62
C MET A 203 7.77 1.63 -18.50
N ARG A 204 8.38 2.27 -19.51
CA ARG A 204 9.81 2.64 -19.45
C ARG A 204 10.09 3.65 -18.33
N ILE A 205 9.21 4.64 -18.16
CA ILE A 205 9.30 5.63 -17.08
C ILE A 205 9.14 4.93 -15.72
N ALA A 206 8.20 3.99 -15.60
CA ALA A 206 8.02 3.20 -14.38
C ALA A 206 9.27 2.41 -14.01
N ILE A 207 9.80 1.62 -14.94
CA ILE A 207 11.00 0.80 -14.72
C ILE A 207 12.20 1.68 -14.37
N GLY A 208 12.44 2.74 -15.15
CA GLY A 208 13.52 3.68 -14.89
C GLY A 208 13.39 4.36 -13.53
N GLY A 209 12.19 4.86 -13.20
CA GLY A 209 11.89 5.49 -11.92
C GLY A 209 12.10 4.52 -10.74
N TYR A 210 11.65 3.27 -10.86
CA TYR A 210 11.86 2.28 -9.81
C TYR A 210 13.33 1.92 -9.65
N LEU A 211 14.09 1.72 -10.74
CA LEU A 211 15.53 1.49 -10.65
C LEU A 211 16.24 2.63 -9.92
N THR A 212 15.87 3.90 -10.17
CA THR A 212 16.49 5.03 -9.45
C THR A 212 16.20 5.06 -7.95
N ILE A 213 15.05 4.55 -7.49
CA ILE A 213 14.67 4.62 -6.07
C ILE A 213 15.22 3.44 -5.26
N ILE A 214 15.53 2.30 -5.88
CA ILE A 214 16.01 1.10 -5.17
C ILE A 214 17.23 1.40 -4.26
N PRO A 215 18.29 2.09 -4.72
CA PRO A 215 19.42 2.44 -3.84
C PRO A 215 19.02 3.34 -2.67
N VAL A 216 18.09 4.28 -2.90
CA VAL A 216 17.57 5.16 -1.85
C VAL A 216 16.79 4.37 -0.81
N LEU A 217 15.92 3.46 -1.25
CA LEU A 217 15.17 2.57 -0.34
C LEU A 217 16.12 1.67 0.46
N ALA A 218 17.18 1.14 -0.15
CA ALA A 218 18.18 0.33 0.54
C ALA A 218 18.90 1.14 1.64
N ILE A 219 19.31 2.38 1.35
CA ILE A 219 19.92 3.27 2.33
C ILE A 219 18.95 3.58 3.47
N ILE A 220 17.69 3.91 3.16
CA ILE A 220 16.66 4.16 4.19
C ILE A 220 16.47 2.93 5.07
N MET A 221 16.39 1.74 4.50
CA MET A 221 16.26 0.50 5.26
C MET A 221 17.47 0.22 6.16
N ILE A 222 18.69 0.50 5.69
CA ILE A 222 19.90 0.39 6.53
C ILE A 222 19.84 1.37 7.70
N VAL A 223 19.45 2.63 7.45
CA VAL A 223 19.33 3.65 8.50
C VAL A 223 18.25 3.26 9.52
N VAL A 224 17.10 2.79 9.06
CA VAL A 224 16.03 2.27 9.94
C VAL A 224 16.54 1.11 10.77
N PHE A 225 17.22 0.14 10.17
CA PHE A 225 17.77 -1.02 10.88
C PHE A 225 18.80 -0.62 11.95
N ILE A 226 19.69 0.32 11.65
CA ILE A 226 20.63 0.89 12.62
C ILE A 226 19.86 1.58 13.76
N GLY A 227 18.85 2.39 13.43
CA GLY A 227 18.00 3.07 14.42
C GLY A 227 17.28 2.11 15.36
N LEU A 228 16.72 1.02 14.82
CA LEU A 228 16.10 -0.05 15.61
C LEU A 228 17.10 -0.69 16.58
N LYS A 229 18.30 -1.02 16.08
CA LYS A 229 19.37 -1.62 16.90
C LYS A 229 19.86 -0.66 18.01
N VAL A 230 20.03 0.62 17.70
CA VAL A 230 20.48 1.63 18.67
C VAL A 230 19.42 1.92 19.73
N SER A 231 18.14 1.98 19.32
CA SER A 231 17.02 2.22 20.24
C SER A 231 16.62 0.98 21.05
N SER A 232 17.13 -0.21 20.69
CA SER A 232 16.62 -1.50 21.19
C SER A 232 15.11 -1.64 21.02
N TYR A 233 14.53 -0.98 20.01
CA TYR A 233 13.11 -1.04 19.73
C TYR A 233 12.82 -2.28 18.89
N GLU A 234 11.98 -3.16 19.44
CA GLU A 234 11.47 -4.34 18.76
C GLU A 234 10.10 -4.03 18.18
N PRO A 235 9.98 -3.87 16.85
CA PRO A 235 8.69 -3.59 16.24
C PRO A 235 7.78 -4.82 16.36
N PRO A 236 6.49 -4.63 16.65
CA PRO A 236 5.53 -5.73 16.63
C PRO A 236 5.43 -6.31 15.21
N GLU A 237 5.20 -7.61 15.12
CA GLU A 237 4.87 -8.25 13.84
C GLU A 237 3.68 -7.55 13.20
N THR A 238 3.77 -7.27 11.90
CA THR A 238 2.65 -6.68 11.18
C THR A 238 1.58 -7.74 10.93
N LYS A 239 0.30 -7.36 11.02
CA LYS A 239 -0.81 -8.27 10.69
C LYS A 239 -0.68 -8.86 9.29
N ALA A 240 -0.19 -8.07 8.32
CA ALA A 240 0.04 -8.54 6.96
C ALA A 240 1.10 -9.65 6.92
N PHE A 241 2.23 -9.46 7.63
CA PHE A 241 3.24 -10.50 7.77
C PHE A 241 2.67 -11.72 8.48
N GLU A 242 1.92 -11.55 9.57
CA GLU A 242 1.30 -12.65 10.31
C GLU A 242 0.36 -13.48 9.39
N ILE A 243 -0.50 -12.81 8.62
CA ILE A 243 -1.43 -13.49 7.69
C ILE A 243 -0.66 -14.21 6.59
N LEU A 244 0.33 -13.58 5.94
CA LEU A 244 1.12 -14.23 4.87
C LEU A 244 1.99 -15.38 5.41
N TYR A 245 2.54 -15.20 6.60
CA TYR A 245 3.38 -16.18 7.28
C TYR A 245 2.55 -17.38 7.74
N LYS A 246 1.37 -17.16 8.31
CA LYS A 246 0.48 -18.22 8.83
C LYS A 246 -0.46 -18.81 7.79
N ALA A 247 -0.68 -18.14 6.66
CA ALA A 247 -1.52 -18.65 5.58
C ALA A 247 -0.98 -20.00 5.08
N LYS A 248 -1.87 -20.99 5.07
CA LYS A 248 -1.64 -22.33 4.54
C LYS A 248 -2.58 -22.56 3.36
N GLY A 249 -2.09 -23.29 2.36
CA GLY A 249 -2.88 -23.66 1.17
C GLY A 249 -2.65 -22.73 -0.04
N PRO A 250 -2.51 -23.30 -1.25
CA PRO A 250 -2.12 -22.55 -2.44
C PRO A 250 -3.16 -21.51 -2.87
N LYS A 251 -4.46 -21.78 -2.67
CA LYS A 251 -5.54 -20.86 -3.04
C LYS A 251 -5.53 -19.57 -2.21
N ILE A 252 -5.37 -19.69 -0.89
CA ILE A 252 -5.33 -18.54 0.02
C ILE A 252 -4.09 -17.68 -0.26
N LEU A 253 -2.94 -18.31 -0.46
CA LEU A 253 -1.70 -17.61 -0.83
C LEU A 253 -1.83 -16.90 -2.18
N PHE A 254 -2.48 -17.52 -3.17
CA PHE A 254 -2.73 -16.89 -4.47
C PHE A 254 -3.60 -15.62 -4.33
N VAL A 255 -4.73 -15.71 -3.64
CA VAL A 255 -5.64 -14.56 -3.44
C VAL A 255 -4.95 -13.46 -2.63
N LEU A 256 -4.25 -13.81 -1.55
CA LEU A 256 -3.45 -12.85 -0.77
C LEU A 256 -2.40 -12.14 -1.59
N THR A 257 -1.67 -12.90 -2.41
CA THR A 257 -0.65 -12.34 -3.29
C THR A 257 -1.29 -11.37 -4.26
N ALA A 258 -2.35 -11.77 -4.97
CA ALA A 258 -3.04 -10.89 -5.92
C ALA A 258 -3.62 -9.63 -5.26
N LEU A 259 -4.15 -9.76 -4.04
CA LEU A 259 -4.65 -8.63 -3.26
C LEU A 259 -3.53 -7.61 -2.98
N VAL A 260 -2.44 -8.06 -2.35
CA VAL A 260 -1.36 -7.17 -1.90
C VAL A 260 -0.53 -6.62 -3.07
N THR A 261 -0.37 -7.40 -4.14
CA THR A 261 0.51 -7.01 -5.24
C THR A 261 -0.21 -6.35 -6.40
N ILE A 262 -1.53 -6.50 -6.56
CA ILE A 262 -2.27 -5.98 -7.71
C ILE A 262 -3.48 -5.15 -7.28
N ILE A 263 -4.43 -5.75 -6.57
CA ILE A 263 -5.74 -5.13 -6.30
C ILE A 263 -5.57 -3.89 -5.40
N GLY A 264 -4.88 -4.04 -4.27
CA GLY A 264 -4.59 -2.95 -3.34
C GLY A 264 -3.85 -1.79 -4.02
N PRO A 265 -2.70 -2.03 -4.69
CA PRO A 265 -2.00 -1.00 -5.44
C PRO A 265 -2.88 -0.24 -6.44
N ILE A 266 -3.72 -0.93 -7.23
CA ILE A 266 -4.63 -0.27 -8.17
C ILE A 266 -5.63 0.61 -7.43
N ALA A 267 -6.26 0.09 -6.37
CA ALA A 267 -7.24 0.83 -5.58
C ALA A 267 -6.63 2.09 -4.95
N GLU A 268 -5.45 1.95 -4.36
CA GLU A 268 -4.70 3.02 -3.73
C GLU A 268 -4.26 4.07 -4.76
N GLU A 269 -3.72 3.69 -5.92
CA GLU A 269 -3.33 4.64 -6.96
C GLU A 269 -4.52 5.42 -7.52
N LEU A 270 -5.68 4.78 -7.71
CA LEU A 270 -6.90 5.45 -8.17
C LEU A 270 -7.33 6.53 -7.19
N PHE A 271 -7.27 6.26 -5.88
CA PHE A 271 -7.63 7.24 -4.85
C PHE A 271 -6.56 8.31 -4.65
N PHE A 272 -5.32 7.92 -4.30
CA PHE A 272 -4.28 8.87 -3.91
C PHE A 272 -3.78 9.70 -5.09
N ARG A 273 -3.50 9.07 -6.23
CA ARG A 273 -2.88 9.74 -7.39
C ARG A 273 -3.94 10.25 -8.34
N GLY A 274 -4.90 9.39 -8.71
CA GLY A 274 -5.94 9.76 -9.66
C GLY A 274 -6.92 10.80 -9.09
N PHE A 275 -7.41 10.59 -7.86
CA PHE A 275 -8.49 11.40 -7.29
C PHE A 275 -8.00 12.53 -6.38
N ALA A 276 -7.19 12.22 -5.35
CA ALA A 276 -6.84 13.17 -4.30
C ALA A 276 -5.74 14.16 -4.74
N TYR A 277 -4.64 13.66 -5.32
CA TYR A 277 -3.48 14.49 -5.67
C TYR A 277 -3.80 15.73 -6.53
N PRO A 278 -4.59 15.65 -7.62
CA PRO A 278 -4.89 16.81 -8.46
C PRO A 278 -5.58 17.95 -7.70
N VAL A 279 -6.38 17.62 -6.67
CA VAL A 279 -7.06 18.62 -5.83
C VAL A 279 -6.05 19.39 -5.00
N PHE A 280 -5.12 18.70 -4.34
CA PHE A 280 -4.08 19.35 -3.53
C PHE A 280 -3.07 20.08 -4.41
N ARG A 281 -2.70 19.52 -5.57
CA ARG A 281 -1.83 20.18 -6.54
C ARG A 281 -2.33 21.58 -6.90
N LYS A 282 -3.64 21.70 -7.19
CA LYS A 282 -4.29 22.99 -7.49
C LYS A 282 -4.32 23.96 -6.31
N ARG A 283 -4.40 23.45 -5.08
CA ARG A 283 -4.58 24.28 -3.87
C ARG A 283 -3.29 24.74 -3.21
N ILE A 284 -2.30 23.86 -3.13
CA ILE A 284 -1.06 24.09 -2.35
C ILE A 284 0.21 23.96 -3.19
N GLY A 285 0.06 23.78 -4.51
CA GLY A 285 1.17 23.63 -5.45
C GLY A 285 1.73 22.20 -5.52
N VAL A 286 2.52 21.94 -6.57
CA VAL A 286 3.05 20.60 -6.90
C VAL A 286 3.88 20.00 -5.77
N ARG A 287 4.89 20.74 -5.27
CA ARG A 287 5.83 20.22 -4.26
C ARG A 287 5.11 19.81 -2.97
N ASN A 288 4.25 20.68 -2.45
CA ASN A 288 3.55 20.41 -1.20
C ASN A 288 2.48 19.33 -1.37
N ALA A 289 1.82 19.25 -2.52
CA ALA A 289 0.87 18.19 -2.82
C ALA A 289 1.52 16.81 -2.89
N ILE A 290 2.71 16.70 -3.51
CA ILE A 290 3.51 15.47 -3.53
C ILE A 290 3.79 15.05 -2.09
N LEU A 291 4.41 15.92 -1.28
CA LEU A 291 4.78 15.60 0.09
C LEU A 291 3.56 15.23 0.96
N LEU A 292 2.47 15.98 0.86
CA LEU A 292 1.26 15.72 1.65
C LEU A 292 0.63 14.37 1.30
N ILE A 293 0.41 14.09 0.02
CA ILE A 293 -0.22 12.84 -0.40
C ILE A 293 0.65 11.64 -0.05
N SER A 294 1.98 11.75 -0.23
CA SER A 294 2.91 10.68 0.14
C SER A 294 2.96 10.45 1.66
N ALA A 295 2.90 11.52 2.46
CA ALA A 295 2.89 11.42 3.92
C ALA A 295 1.60 10.78 4.44
N VAL A 296 0.44 11.23 3.96
CA VAL A 296 -0.86 10.63 4.31
C VAL A 296 -0.90 9.17 3.90
N PHE A 297 -0.40 8.83 2.71
CA PHE A 297 -0.27 7.45 2.24
C PHE A 297 0.56 6.60 3.20
N ALA A 298 1.75 7.06 3.59
CA ALA A 298 2.62 6.34 4.53
C ALA A 298 2.03 6.22 5.95
N MET A 299 1.35 7.25 6.45
CA MET A 299 0.71 7.23 7.77
C MET A 299 -0.40 6.18 7.85
N LEU A 300 -1.21 6.04 6.80
CA LEU A 300 -2.34 5.10 6.78
C LEU A 300 -1.91 3.62 6.80
N HIS A 301 -0.63 3.33 6.56
CA HIS A 301 -0.08 1.98 6.72
C HIS A 301 0.16 1.60 8.19
N MET A 302 0.11 2.57 9.11
CA MET A 302 0.19 2.35 10.57
C MET A 302 1.38 1.50 11.01
N ASN A 303 2.51 1.65 10.31
CA ASN A 303 3.75 0.92 10.57
C ASN A 303 4.93 1.87 10.58
N ILE A 304 5.51 2.07 11.77
CA ILE A 304 6.61 3.02 11.97
C ILE A 304 7.91 2.59 11.27
N VAL A 305 8.18 1.28 11.17
CA VAL A 305 9.38 0.74 10.50
C VAL A 305 9.31 1.02 9.00
N SER A 306 8.13 0.82 8.42
CA SER A 306 7.92 1.01 6.99
C SER A 306 7.59 2.46 6.60
N PHE A 307 7.42 3.37 7.56
CA PHE A 307 6.98 4.75 7.29
C PHE A 307 7.88 5.46 6.28
N PHE A 308 9.19 5.52 6.53
CA PHE A 308 10.12 6.23 5.64
C PHE A 308 10.29 5.55 4.27
N PRO A 309 10.42 4.21 4.17
CA PRO A 309 10.39 3.51 2.89
C PRO A 309 9.11 3.79 2.08
N ILE A 310 7.94 3.71 2.72
CA ILE A 310 6.64 3.94 2.07
C ILE A 310 6.50 5.42 1.67
N LEU A 311 6.97 6.36 2.49
CA LEU A 311 6.98 7.77 2.16
C LEU A 311 7.84 8.05 0.92
N ALA A 312 9.05 7.48 0.86
CA ALA A 312 9.95 7.64 -0.28
C ALA A 312 9.35 7.06 -1.56
N LEU A 313 8.77 5.86 -1.48
CA LEU A 313 8.02 5.27 -2.60
C LEU A 313 6.83 6.16 -2.98
N GLY A 314 6.06 6.63 -2.00
CA GLY A 314 4.91 7.50 -2.19
C GLY A 314 5.28 8.79 -2.94
N VAL A 315 6.44 9.37 -2.65
CA VAL A 315 6.97 10.56 -3.33
C VAL A 315 7.29 10.24 -4.79
N LEU A 316 7.96 9.11 -5.06
CA LEU A 316 8.20 8.66 -6.43
C LEU A 316 6.88 8.49 -7.18
N LEU A 317 5.91 7.78 -6.60
CA LEU A 317 4.63 7.50 -7.25
C LEU A 317 3.84 8.77 -7.59
N ALA A 318 3.82 9.76 -6.69
CA ALA A 318 3.19 11.06 -6.96
C ALA A 318 3.98 11.88 -8.00
N TYR A 319 5.31 11.82 -7.97
CA TYR A 319 6.17 12.47 -8.95
C TYR A 319 6.00 11.89 -10.36
N LEU A 320 5.93 10.56 -10.51
CA LEU A 320 5.69 9.92 -11.81
C LEU A 320 4.33 10.32 -12.39
N TYR A 321 3.29 10.38 -11.55
CA TYR A 321 1.98 10.87 -11.97
C TYR A 321 2.04 12.34 -12.42
N GLU A 322 2.69 13.20 -11.64
CA GLU A 322 2.89 14.62 -11.99
C GLU A 322 3.60 14.81 -13.33
N LYS A 323 4.60 13.98 -13.63
CA LYS A 323 5.40 14.12 -14.85
C LYS A 323 4.75 13.53 -16.08
N THR A 324 3.87 12.56 -15.92
CA THR A 324 3.29 11.81 -17.05
C THR A 324 1.83 12.13 -17.31
N GLY A 325 1.11 12.65 -16.31
CA GLY A 325 -0.35 12.76 -16.32
C GLY A 325 -1.08 11.42 -16.38
N SER A 326 -0.36 10.31 -16.22
CA SER A 326 -0.85 8.94 -16.31
C SER A 326 -0.64 8.25 -14.97
N ILE A 327 -1.65 7.55 -14.43
CA ILE A 327 -1.46 6.74 -13.20
C ILE A 327 -0.77 5.41 -13.49
N ILE A 328 -0.62 5.04 -14.76
CA ILE A 328 -0.05 3.76 -15.15
C ILE A 328 1.38 3.56 -14.61
N PRO A 329 2.31 4.53 -14.73
CA PRO A 329 3.64 4.38 -14.14
C PRO A 329 3.59 4.15 -12.63
N SER A 330 2.73 4.88 -11.92
CA SER A 330 2.58 4.74 -10.47
C SER A 330 2.03 3.35 -10.10
N ILE A 331 0.98 2.89 -10.79
CA ILE A 331 0.43 1.53 -10.60
C ILE A 331 1.54 0.49 -10.84
N THR A 332 2.28 0.62 -11.95
CA THR A 332 3.33 -0.35 -12.28
C THR A 332 4.45 -0.39 -11.25
N VAL A 333 4.97 0.76 -10.83
CA VAL A 333 6.02 0.80 -9.79
C VAL A 333 5.51 0.20 -8.49
N HIS A 334 4.28 0.52 -8.11
CA HIS A 334 3.68 0.02 -6.88
C HIS A 334 3.49 -1.50 -6.91
N ILE A 335 2.94 -2.04 -8.02
CA ILE A 335 2.80 -3.49 -8.23
C ILE A 335 4.16 -4.18 -8.20
N ILE A 336 5.17 -3.65 -8.89
CA ILE A 336 6.53 -4.23 -8.91
C ILE A 336 7.11 -4.23 -7.48
N HIS A 337 6.98 -3.12 -6.75
CA HIS A 337 7.50 -3.00 -5.40
C HIS A 337 6.83 -4.01 -4.45
N ASN A 338 5.50 -4.06 -4.42
CA ASN A 338 4.78 -4.99 -3.56
C ASN A 338 5.04 -6.44 -3.95
N SER A 339 5.17 -6.74 -5.25
CA SER A 339 5.56 -8.07 -5.73
C SER A 339 6.94 -8.48 -5.23
N ALA A 340 7.91 -7.56 -5.26
CA ALA A 340 9.25 -7.82 -4.72
C ALA A 340 9.22 -8.05 -3.21
N VAL A 341 8.47 -7.24 -2.46
CA VAL A 341 8.29 -7.41 -1.01
C VAL A 341 7.67 -8.77 -0.68
N ILE A 342 6.57 -9.14 -1.35
CA ILE A 342 5.91 -10.44 -1.14
C ILE A 342 6.82 -11.61 -1.51
N PHE A 343 7.58 -11.49 -2.61
CA PHE A 343 8.57 -12.48 -2.98
C PHE A 343 9.60 -12.71 -1.86
N PHE A 344 10.17 -11.63 -1.28
CA PHE A 344 11.11 -11.75 -0.17
C PHE A 344 10.47 -12.28 1.11
N VAL A 345 9.20 -11.97 1.37
CA VAL A 345 8.45 -12.57 2.49
C VAL A 345 8.33 -14.08 2.33
N TYR A 346 8.00 -14.57 1.14
CA TYR A 346 7.95 -16.02 0.88
C TYR A 346 9.32 -16.68 0.91
N LEU A 347 10.35 -16.01 0.37
CA LEU A 347 11.72 -16.51 0.45
C LEU A 347 12.17 -16.63 1.92
N TYR A 348 11.90 -15.62 2.74
CA TYR A 348 12.16 -15.66 4.18
C TYR A 348 11.40 -16.80 4.86
N LYS A 349 10.11 -16.98 4.54
CA LYS A 349 9.29 -18.08 5.05
C LYS A 349 9.92 -19.46 4.75
N MET A 350 10.50 -19.64 3.57
CA MET A 350 11.17 -20.90 3.19
C MET A 350 12.50 -21.14 3.92
N ILE A 351 13.20 -20.08 4.34
CA ILE A 351 14.50 -20.17 5.02
C ILE A 351 14.33 -20.29 6.53
N ALA A 352 13.46 -19.47 7.12
CA ALA A 352 13.34 -19.31 8.57
C ALA A 352 12.52 -20.44 9.24
N LEU A 353 11.52 -21.00 8.55
CA LEU A 353 10.66 -22.03 9.14
C LEU A 353 11.35 -23.40 9.16
N PRO A 354 11.37 -24.09 10.32
CA PRO A 354 11.59 -25.53 10.35
C PRO A 354 10.45 -26.19 9.56
N LYS A 355 10.78 -27.16 8.70
CA LYS A 355 9.76 -28.03 8.10
C LYS A 355 9.29 -29.05 9.11
#